data_AF-A0A7X6UFQ5-F1
#
_entry.id   AF-A0A7X6UFQ5-F1
#
_cell.length_a   1.000
_cell.length_b   1.000
_cell.length_c   1.000
_cell.angle_alpha   90.00
_cell.angle_beta   90.00
_cell.angle_gamma   90.00
#
_symmetry.space_group_name_H-M   'P 1'
#
loop_
_entity.id
_entity.type
_entity.pdbx_description
1 polymer ?
#
loop_
_entity_poly.entity_id
_entity_poly.type
_entity_poly.pdbx_seq_one_letter_code
_entity_poly.pdbx_strand_id
1 'polypeptide(L)' 'MELWFSEYHSDDMKFSFRVRKQLFSKHSGFQHIQVLD' A
#
# COMPACT_ATOMS: atom_id res chain seq x y z
N MET A 1 -9.34 1.09 14.22
CA MET A 1 -7.94 1.25 13.76
C MET A 1 -8.01 1.94 12.41
N GLU A 2 -7.33 3.07 12.23
CA GLU A 2 -7.22 3.71 10.92
C GLU A 2 -6.06 3.08 10.16
N LEU A 3 -6.33 2.58 8.94
CA LEU A 3 -5.31 2.00 8.07
C LEU A 3 -4.96 3.02 6.98
N TRP A 4 -3.67 3.19 6.72
CA TRP A 4 -3.15 4.13 5.72
C TRP A 4 -2.13 3.41 4.84
N PHE A 5 -2.20 3.70 3.54
CA PHE A 5 -1.15 3.33 2.60
C PHE A 5 -0.37 4.58 2.22
N SER A 6 0.95 4.45 2.15
CA SER A 6 1.87 5.52 1.74
C SER A 6 2.87 5.00 0.72
N GLU A 7 2.94 5.68 -0.43
CA GLU A 7 3.91 5.41 -1.48
C GLU A 7 4.88 6.57 -1.60
N TYR A 8 6.16 6.29 -1.40
CA TYR A 8 7.24 7.26 -1.43
C TYR A 8 7.78 7.35 -2.85
N HIS A 9 7.65 8.52 -3.48
CA HIS A 9 8.17 8.78 -4.83
C HIS A 9 9.57 9.42 -4.78
N SER A 10 9.90 10.06 -3.66
CA SER A 10 11.24 10.53 -3.29
C SER A 10 11.37 10.64 -1.77
N ASP A 11 12.56 11.01 -1.29
CA ASP A 11 12.82 11.17 0.15
C ASP A 11 11.90 12.21 0.81
N ASP A 12 11.52 13.26 0.07
CA ASP A 12 10.72 14.39 0.57
C ASP A 12 9.26 14.38 0.08
N MET A 13 8.86 13.41 -0.76
CA MET A 13 7.51 13.34 -1.33
C MET A 13 6.91 11.94 -1.26
N LYS A 14 5.69 11.88 -0.69
CA LYS A 14 4.87 10.67 -0.69
C LYS A 14 3.42 10.96 -1.05
N PHE A 15 2.78 9.98 -1.68
CA PHE A 15 1.34 9.91 -1.83
C PHE A 15 0.78 9.06 -0.68
N SER A 16 -0.35 9.45 -0.08
CA SER A 16 -0.97 8.67 1.00
C SER A 16 -2.49 8.72 0.93
N PHE A 17 -3.12 7.58 1.19
CA PHE A 17 -4.57 7.48 1.24
C PHE A 17 -5.04 6.55 2.35
N ARG A 18 -6.22 6.86 2.88
CA ARG A 18 -6.86 6.05 3.91
C ARG A 18 -7.43 4.79 3.26
N VAL A 19 -7.13 3.66 3.88
CA VAL A 19 -7.59 2.34 3.45
C VAL A 19 -8.65 1.86 4.45
N ARG A 20 -9.74 1.31 3.95
CA ARG A 20 -10.78 0.69 4.77
C ARG A 20 -10.39 -0.74 5.13
N LYS A 21 -9.85 -1.50 4.18
CA LYS A 21 -9.34 -2.87 4.39
C LYS A 21 -8.34 -3.30 3.32
N GLN A 22 -7.45 -4.22 3.70
CA GLN A 22 -6.62 -4.97 2.75
C GLN A 22 -7.37 -6.23 2.31
N LEU A 23 -7.67 -6.35 1.02
CA LEU A 23 -8.40 -7.48 0.46
C LEU A 23 -7.49 -8.68 0.13
N PHE A 24 -6.27 -8.40 -0.29
CA PHE A 24 -5.30 -9.42 -0.69
C PHE A 24 -3.87 -8.93 -0.47
N SER A 25 -2.97 -9.84 -0.10
CA SER A 25 -1.53 -9.58 -0.11
C SER A 25 -0.75 -10.87 -0.31
N LYS A 26 0.17 -10.86 -1.27
CA LYS A 26 1.06 -11.99 -1.55
C LYS A 26 2.35 -11.54 -2.22
N HIS A 27 3.46 -12.18 -1.91
CA HIS A 27 4.68 -12.11 -2.73
C HIS A 27 4.67 -13.20 -3.80
N SER A 28 4.88 -12.78 -5.03
CA SER A 28 5.23 -13.67 -6.14
C SER A 28 6.75 -13.85 -6.21
N GLY A 29 7.22 -14.65 -7.17
CA GLY A 29 8.66 -14.72 -7.48
C GLY A 29 9.25 -13.43 -8.07
N PHE A 30 8.41 -12.43 -8.37
CA PHE A 30 8.85 -11.18 -9.01
C PHE A 30 8.64 -9.95 -8.12
N GLN A 31 7.50 -9.88 -7.43
CA GLN A 31 7.06 -8.68 -6.74
C GLN A 31 6.02 -8.96 -5.66
N HIS A 32 5.80 -7.96 -4.81
CA HIS A 32 4.68 -7.91 -3.88
C HIS A 32 3.43 -7.41 -4.59
N ILE A 33 2.30 -8.07 -4.34
CA ILE A 33 1.00 -7.69 -4.87
C ILE A 33 0.05 -7.47 -3.71
N GLN A 34 -0.61 -6.30 -3.68
CA GLN A 34 -1.63 -5.94 -2.70
C GLN A 34 -2.88 -5.38 -3.39
N VAL A 35 -4.05 -5.68 -2.82
CA VAL A 35 -5.34 -5.11 -3.22
C VAL A 35 -5.98 -4.45 -2.00
N LEU A 36 -6.32 -3.17 -2.12
CA LEU A 36 -6.79 -2.30 -1.04
C LEU A 36 -8.18 -1.74 -1.39
N ASP A 37 -9.06 -1.62 -0.40
CA ASP A 37 -10.40 -1.00 -0.47
C ASP A 37 -10.54 0.12 0.57
#